data_AF-A0A2G1W6C8-F1
#
_entry.id   AF-A0A2G1W6C8-F1
#
_cell.length_a   1.000
_cell.length_b   1.000
_cell.length_c   1.000
_cell.angle_alpha   90.00
_cell.angle_beta   90.00
_cell.angle_gamma   90.00
#
_symmetry.space_group_name_H-M   'P 1'
#
loop_
_entity.id
_entity.type
_entity.pdbx_description
1 polymer ?
#
loop_
_entity_poly.entity_id
_entity_poly.type
_entity_poly.pdbx_seq_one_letter_code
_entity_poly.pdbx_strand_id
1 'polypeptide(L)'
;MNQKVDTSLAECLENAKTAADKVSLLFQYMDQHGQSFYDESVTQLQHGLQAAFLARTNGATDEQVTAALLHDIGHFLMDEHDAQGDFLQEDWCHETVGADLLEPFFPTVIIESIRQHVPAKRYLCAVDPRYHDGLSQASKRSLDLQGGKFTPEEVAEFEKNPHHETVVLVRRWDDGAKIKDLEVPGLEAYQETVESCVR
;
A
#
# COMPACT_ATOMS: atom_id res chain seq x y z
N MET A 1 1.65 1.63 -22.75
CA MET A 1 0.24 1.33 -23.13
C MET A 1 -0.63 2.27 -22.30
N ASN A 2 -1.63 2.99 -22.84
CA ASN A 2 -2.49 3.84 -22.00
C ASN A 2 -3.38 2.93 -21.13
N GLN A 3 -2.90 2.52 -19.96
CA GLN A 3 -3.71 1.78 -19.02
C GLN A 3 -4.76 2.70 -18.43
N LYS A 4 -5.97 2.16 -18.31
CA LYS A 4 -7.16 2.88 -17.92
C LYS A 4 -7.29 2.76 -16.40
N VAL A 5 -6.88 3.79 -15.67
CA VAL A 5 -7.15 3.90 -14.24
C VAL A 5 -8.67 3.96 -14.04
N ASP A 6 -9.19 3.11 -13.17
CA ASP A 6 -10.59 3.13 -12.78
C ASP A 6 -10.87 4.31 -11.83
N THR A 7 -11.56 5.31 -12.34
CA THR A 7 -11.93 6.51 -11.57
C THR A 7 -13.27 6.36 -10.84
N SER A 8 -13.99 5.25 -11.03
CA SER A 8 -15.33 5.08 -10.48
C SER A 8 -15.35 5.05 -8.95
N LEU A 9 -14.29 4.53 -8.33
CA LEU A 9 -14.14 4.56 -6.87
C LEU A 9 -14.15 5.99 -6.33
N ALA A 10 -13.39 6.90 -6.94
CA ALA A 10 -13.33 8.30 -6.53
C ALA A 10 -14.73 8.94 -6.58
N GLU A 11 -15.45 8.76 -7.68
CA GLU A 11 -16.81 9.29 -7.86
C GLU A 11 -17.78 8.73 -6.80
N CYS A 12 -17.70 7.43 -6.50
CA CYS A 12 -18.50 6.80 -5.45
C CYS A 12 -18.18 7.39 -4.07
N LEU A 13 -16.90 7.57 -3.74
CA LEU A 13 -16.46 8.17 -2.49
C LEU A 13 -16.91 9.62 -2.36
N GLU A 14 -16.81 10.44 -3.41
CA GLU A 14 -17.28 11.83 -3.40
C GLU A 14 -18.78 11.96 -3.12
N ASN A 15 -19.59 11.04 -3.66
CA ASN A 15 -21.05 11.06 -3.54
C ASN A 15 -21.57 10.43 -2.23
N ALA A 16 -20.71 9.75 -1.46
CA ALA A 16 -21.07 9.13 -0.19
C ALA A 16 -21.37 10.19 0.88
N LYS A 17 -22.39 9.95 1.71
CA LYS A 17 -22.94 10.94 2.65
C LYS A 17 -22.24 10.94 4.00
N THR A 18 -21.64 9.83 4.39
CA THR A 18 -21.01 9.63 5.70
C THR A 18 -19.65 8.96 5.55
N ALA A 19 -18.82 9.05 6.58
CA ALA A 19 -17.55 8.30 6.65
C ALA A 19 -17.80 6.79 6.52
N ALA A 20 -18.81 6.25 7.21
CA ALA A 20 -19.19 4.85 7.12
C ALA A 20 -19.60 4.42 5.70
N ASP A 21 -20.33 5.26 4.97
CA ASP A 21 -20.68 4.99 3.56
C ASP A 21 -19.42 4.95 2.68
N LYS A 22 -18.48 5.90 2.87
CA LYS A 22 -17.21 5.93 2.13
C LYS A 22 -16.39 4.66 2.38
N VAL A 23 -16.25 4.25 3.64
CA VAL A 23 -15.50 3.04 4.01
C VAL A 23 -16.18 1.78 3.47
N SER A 24 -17.51 1.71 3.53
CA SER A 24 -18.26 0.58 2.98
C SER A 24 -18.04 0.44 1.46
N LEU A 25 -18.05 1.54 0.72
CA LEU A 25 -17.78 1.56 -0.72
C LEU A 25 -16.32 1.19 -1.04
N LEU A 26 -15.36 1.72 -0.28
CA LEU A 26 -13.94 1.38 -0.42
C LEU A 26 -13.70 -0.11 -0.17
N PHE A 27 -14.27 -0.67 0.90
CA PHE A 27 -14.11 -2.08 1.23
C PHE A 27 -14.81 -2.98 0.23
N GLN A 28 -15.99 -2.61 -0.26
CA GLN A 28 -16.66 -3.34 -1.34
C GLN A 28 -15.79 -3.35 -2.61
N TYR A 29 -15.15 -2.23 -2.94
CA TYR A 29 -14.23 -2.16 -4.07
C TYR A 29 -13.01 -3.07 -3.88
N MET A 30 -12.37 -3.00 -2.70
CA MET A 30 -11.24 -3.86 -2.38
C MET A 30 -11.60 -5.35 -2.43
N ASP A 31 -12.78 -5.73 -1.93
CA ASP A 31 -13.26 -7.11 -1.98
C ASP A 31 -13.49 -7.58 -3.43
N GLN A 32 -14.06 -6.73 -4.29
CA GLN A 32 -14.33 -7.09 -5.68
C GLN A 32 -13.06 -7.18 -6.53
N HIS A 33 -12.13 -6.25 -6.33
CA HIS A 33 -10.97 -6.07 -7.22
C HIS A 33 -9.69 -6.71 -6.68
N GLY A 34 -9.60 -7.01 -5.38
CA GLY A 34 -8.40 -7.55 -4.74
C GLY A 34 -8.27 -9.07 -4.75
N GLN A 35 -9.06 -9.78 -5.57
CA GLN A 35 -9.07 -11.25 -5.61
C GLN A 35 -7.97 -11.85 -6.50
N SER A 36 -7.29 -11.02 -7.28
CA SER A 36 -6.15 -11.43 -8.10
C SER A 36 -4.91 -11.68 -7.22
N PHE A 37 -4.01 -12.55 -7.70
CA PHE A 37 -2.76 -12.82 -6.99
C PHE A 37 -1.82 -11.61 -7.04
N TYR A 38 -1.35 -11.20 -5.85
CA TYR A 38 -0.27 -10.23 -5.69
C TYR A 38 1.08 -10.89 -5.96
N ASP A 39 1.26 -12.10 -5.44
CA ASP A 39 2.37 -13.01 -5.74
C ASP A 39 1.87 -14.47 -5.69
N GLU A 40 2.78 -15.44 -5.75
CA GLU A 40 2.42 -16.86 -5.70
C GLU A 40 1.80 -17.33 -4.36
N SER A 41 1.80 -16.48 -3.33
CA SER A 41 1.43 -16.81 -1.95
C SER A 41 0.10 -16.20 -1.52
N VAL A 42 -0.20 -14.97 -1.94
CA VAL A 42 -1.36 -14.20 -1.46
C VAL A 42 -2.07 -13.41 -2.57
N THR A 43 -3.38 -13.18 -2.41
CA THR A 43 -4.10 -12.19 -3.22
C THR A 43 -3.76 -10.75 -2.79
N GLN A 44 -4.08 -9.77 -3.62
CA GLN A 44 -3.89 -8.35 -3.30
C GLN A 44 -4.65 -7.93 -2.04
N LEU A 45 -5.90 -8.41 -1.89
CA LEU A 45 -6.67 -8.17 -0.67
C LEU A 45 -6.02 -8.85 0.54
N GLN A 46 -5.58 -10.10 0.41
CA GLN A 46 -4.89 -10.80 1.50
C GLN A 46 -3.61 -10.08 1.91
N HIS A 47 -2.85 -9.55 0.96
CA HIS A 47 -1.65 -8.76 1.21
C HIS A 47 -1.96 -7.52 2.06
N GLY A 48 -2.93 -6.70 1.65
CA GLY A 48 -3.36 -5.52 2.43
C GLY A 48 -3.87 -5.89 3.84
N LEU A 49 -4.67 -6.95 3.96
CA LEU A 49 -5.17 -7.43 5.25
C LEU A 49 -4.05 -7.94 6.16
N GLN A 50 -3.05 -8.64 5.63
CA GLN A 50 -1.89 -9.07 6.39
C GLN A 50 -1.02 -7.89 6.84
N ALA A 51 -0.83 -6.87 6.00
CA ALA A 51 -0.09 -5.65 6.37
C ALA A 51 -0.81 -4.90 7.50
N ALA A 52 -2.13 -4.71 7.39
CA ALA A 52 -2.95 -4.11 8.43
C ALA A 52 -2.93 -4.91 9.75
N PHE A 53 -2.94 -6.25 9.65
CA PHE A 53 -2.84 -7.13 10.82
C PHE A 53 -1.49 -7.00 11.51
N LEU A 54 -0.38 -6.97 10.75
CA LEU A 54 0.96 -6.74 11.28
C LEU A 54 1.07 -5.37 11.96
N ALA A 55 0.52 -4.32 11.35
CA ALA A 55 0.47 -3.00 11.95
C ALA A 55 -0.26 -3.02 13.30
N ARG A 56 -1.51 -3.53 13.30
CA ARG A 56 -2.37 -3.58 14.49
C ARG A 56 -1.75 -4.38 15.63
N THR A 57 -1.15 -5.54 15.32
CA THR A 57 -0.52 -6.40 16.34
C THR A 57 0.78 -5.82 16.91
N ASN A 58 1.41 -4.87 16.22
CA ASN A 58 2.56 -4.11 16.70
C ASN A 58 2.16 -2.82 17.44
N GLY A 59 0.87 -2.61 17.74
CA GLY A 59 0.40 -1.45 18.50
C GLY A 59 0.41 -0.14 17.71
N ALA A 60 0.33 -0.22 16.38
CA ALA A 60 0.25 0.94 15.50
C ALA A 60 -1.02 1.78 15.73
N THR A 61 -0.97 3.05 15.35
CA THR A 61 -2.14 3.95 15.39
C THR A 61 -3.17 3.61 14.31
N ASP A 62 -4.39 4.13 14.42
CA ASP A 62 -5.43 3.93 13.41
C ASP A 62 -4.98 4.41 12.01
N GLU A 63 -4.29 5.55 11.94
CA GLU A 63 -3.72 6.08 10.69
C GLU A 63 -2.67 5.13 10.09
N GLN A 64 -1.81 4.53 10.92
CA GLN A 64 -0.79 3.58 10.48
C GLN A 64 -1.39 2.25 10.01
N VAL A 65 -2.40 1.74 10.72
CA VAL A 65 -3.14 0.53 10.32
C VAL A 65 -3.88 0.77 9.01
N THR A 66 -4.54 1.93 8.88
CA THR A 66 -5.25 2.33 7.65
C THR A 66 -4.28 2.48 6.48
N ALA A 67 -3.14 3.15 6.70
CA ALA A 67 -2.10 3.26 5.67
C ALA A 67 -1.58 1.89 5.22
N ALA A 68 -1.33 0.97 6.15
CA ALA A 68 -0.89 -0.38 5.83
C ALA A 68 -1.95 -1.17 5.03
N LEU A 69 -3.24 -1.02 5.36
CA LEU A 69 -4.33 -1.66 4.63
C LEU A 69 -4.44 -1.17 3.18
N LEU A 70 -4.22 0.14 2.97
CA LEU A 70 -4.53 0.82 1.70
C LEU A 70 -3.31 1.08 0.80
N HIS A 71 -2.09 0.77 1.24
CA HIS A 71 -0.84 1.14 0.55
C HIS A 71 -0.78 0.72 -0.93
N ASP A 72 -1.39 -0.43 -1.26
CA ASP A 72 -1.37 -1.03 -2.59
C ASP A 72 -2.70 -0.87 -3.36
N ILE A 73 -3.62 0.00 -2.91
CA ILE A 73 -4.91 0.24 -3.59
C ILE A 73 -4.73 0.64 -5.06
N GLY A 74 -3.60 1.24 -5.42
CA GLY A 74 -3.24 1.57 -6.80
C GLY A 74 -3.29 0.38 -7.75
N HIS A 75 -2.89 -0.82 -7.31
CA HIS A 75 -2.96 -2.01 -8.16
C HIS A 75 -4.40 -2.38 -8.55
N PHE A 76 -5.34 -2.18 -7.62
CA PHE A 76 -6.77 -2.47 -7.82
C PHE A 76 -7.33 -1.53 -8.90
N LEU A 77 -6.95 -0.25 -8.81
CA LEU A 77 -7.39 0.81 -9.72
C LEU A 77 -6.84 0.65 -11.14
N MET A 78 -5.67 0.02 -11.28
CA MET A 78 -5.01 -0.20 -12.57
C MET A 78 -5.32 -1.58 -13.19
N ASP A 79 -6.07 -2.42 -12.48
CA ASP A 79 -6.25 -3.84 -12.81
C ASP A 79 -4.89 -4.54 -13.03
N GLU A 80 -3.90 -4.19 -12.21
CA GLU A 80 -2.53 -4.69 -12.29
C GLU A 80 -2.41 -5.94 -11.42
N HIS A 81 -2.00 -7.09 -11.97
CA HIS A 81 -1.90 -8.35 -11.23
C HIS A 81 -0.90 -9.35 -11.84
N ASP A 82 -0.42 -10.32 -11.05
CA ASP A 82 0.68 -11.24 -11.45
C ASP A 82 0.42 -11.98 -12.79
N ALA A 83 -0.83 -12.39 -13.03
CA ALA A 83 -1.20 -13.10 -14.26
C ALA A 83 -1.06 -12.27 -15.57
N GLN A 84 -0.83 -10.95 -15.52
CA GLN A 84 -0.58 -10.14 -16.71
C GLN A 84 0.85 -10.25 -17.25
N GLY A 85 1.78 -10.91 -16.55
CA GLY A 85 3.15 -11.16 -17.03
C GLY A 85 4.04 -9.90 -17.16
N ASP A 86 3.46 -8.70 -17.09
CA ASP A 86 4.11 -7.39 -17.11
C ASP A 86 4.31 -6.79 -15.71
N PHE A 87 3.83 -7.45 -14.64
CA PHE A 87 3.95 -6.99 -13.24
C PHE A 87 5.40 -6.72 -12.79
N LEU A 88 6.38 -7.26 -13.52
CA LEU A 88 7.81 -7.09 -13.26
C LEU A 88 8.56 -6.49 -14.47
N GLN A 89 7.87 -5.92 -15.45
CA GLN A 89 8.47 -5.37 -16.67
C GLN A 89 8.57 -3.83 -16.66
N GLU A 90 7.62 -3.13 -16.05
CA GLU A 90 7.61 -1.66 -15.93
C GLU A 90 7.12 -1.25 -14.52
N ASP A 91 7.54 -0.08 -14.05
CA ASP A 91 7.05 0.52 -12.79
C ASP A 91 5.84 1.39 -13.12
N TRP A 92 4.65 0.95 -12.71
CA TRP A 92 3.37 1.57 -13.07
C TRP A 92 2.96 2.70 -12.12
N CYS A 93 3.81 3.02 -11.15
CA CYS A 93 3.61 4.07 -10.14
C CYS A 93 2.29 3.91 -9.37
N HIS A 94 1.94 2.67 -8.98
CA HIS A 94 0.71 2.36 -8.26
C HIS A 94 0.60 3.14 -6.94
N GLU A 95 1.74 3.41 -6.30
CA GLU A 95 1.83 4.24 -5.09
C GLU A 95 1.34 5.66 -5.35
N THR A 96 1.63 6.22 -6.53
CA THR A 96 1.19 7.56 -6.93
C THR A 96 -0.31 7.56 -7.28
N VAL A 97 -0.76 6.57 -8.05
CA VAL A 97 -2.18 6.45 -8.46
C VAL A 97 -3.09 6.27 -7.25
N GLY A 98 -2.74 5.38 -6.33
CA GLY A 98 -3.51 5.15 -5.11
C GLY A 98 -3.53 6.37 -4.20
N ALA A 99 -2.39 7.04 -4.02
CA ALA A 99 -2.30 8.23 -3.20
C ALA A 99 -3.12 9.40 -3.77
N ASP A 100 -3.03 9.66 -5.08
CA ASP A 100 -3.78 10.73 -5.75
C ASP A 100 -5.28 10.53 -5.64
N LEU A 101 -5.77 9.30 -5.82
CA LEU A 101 -7.20 9.00 -5.72
C LEU A 101 -7.73 9.15 -4.29
N LEU A 102 -6.93 8.77 -3.28
CA LEU A 102 -7.35 8.81 -1.88
C LEU A 102 -7.10 10.16 -1.17
N GLU A 103 -6.26 11.03 -1.74
CA GLU A 103 -5.87 12.32 -1.15
C GLU A 103 -7.03 13.20 -0.66
N PRO A 104 -8.17 13.30 -1.37
CA PRO A 104 -9.30 14.09 -0.90
C PRO A 104 -9.93 13.57 0.40
N PHE A 105 -9.76 12.28 0.73
CA PHE A 105 -10.55 11.59 1.74
C PHE A 105 -9.79 11.25 3.03
N PHE A 106 -8.45 11.19 2.99
CA PHE A 106 -7.63 10.73 4.12
C PHE A 106 -6.53 11.74 4.53
N PRO A 107 -6.13 11.78 5.82
CA PRO A 107 -5.03 12.58 6.35
C PRO A 107 -3.71 12.42 5.58
N THR A 108 -2.90 13.47 5.55
CA THR A 108 -1.63 13.50 4.82
C THR A 108 -0.69 12.36 5.20
N VAL A 109 -0.66 11.93 6.47
CA VAL A 109 0.19 10.80 6.90
C VAL A 109 -0.18 9.49 6.19
N ILE A 110 -1.46 9.23 5.94
CA ILE A 110 -1.93 8.04 5.20
C ILE A 110 -1.55 8.16 3.73
N ILE A 111 -1.80 9.33 3.13
CA ILE A 111 -1.49 9.59 1.72
C ILE A 111 0.00 9.51 1.44
N GLU A 112 0.83 10.10 2.29
CA GLU A 112 2.28 10.02 2.19
C GLU A 112 2.78 8.58 2.38
N SER A 113 2.17 7.80 3.26
CA SER A 113 2.51 6.39 3.43
C SER A 113 2.20 5.57 2.19
N ILE A 114 1.05 5.80 1.56
CA ILE A 114 0.70 5.18 0.27
C ILE A 114 1.70 5.62 -0.78
N ARG A 115 1.90 6.93 -0.98
CA ARG A 115 2.76 7.49 -2.04
C ARG A 115 4.23 7.10 -1.91
N GLN A 116 4.72 6.92 -0.69
CA GLN A 116 6.15 6.75 -0.42
C GLN A 116 6.52 5.31 -0.05
N HIS A 117 5.60 4.33 -0.06
CA HIS A 117 5.96 2.95 0.31
C HIS A 117 6.95 2.29 -0.68
N VAL A 118 6.90 2.64 -1.97
CA VAL A 118 7.92 2.21 -2.95
C VAL A 118 9.28 2.90 -2.67
N PRO A 119 9.37 4.25 -2.60
CA PRO A 119 10.58 4.95 -2.16
C PRO A 119 11.16 4.44 -0.83
N ALA A 120 10.32 4.08 0.14
CA ALA A 120 10.75 3.56 1.43
C ALA A 120 11.52 2.23 1.33
N LYS A 121 11.26 1.40 0.32
CA LYS A 121 12.07 0.20 0.02
C LYS A 121 13.50 0.58 -0.30
N ARG A 122 13.67 1.59 -1.17
CA ARG A 122 14.97 2.10 -1.63
C ARG A 122 15.73 2.72 -0.46
N TYR A 123 15.04 3.49 0.39
CA TYR A 123 15.56 4.04 1.65
C TYR A 123 16.06 2.93 2.58
N LEU A 124 15.20 1.96 2.92
CA LEU A 124 15.54 0.88 3.85
C LEU A 124 16.72 0.04 3.37
N CYS A 125 16.82 -0.23 2.07
CA CYS A 125 17.97 -0.93 1.49
C CYS A 125 19.28 -0.13 1.55
N ALA A 126 19.21 1.21 1.64
CA ALA A 126 20.35 2.10 1.77
C ALA A 126 20.81 2.22 3.24
N VAL A 127 19.88 2.35 4.19
CA VAL A 127 20.21 2.62 5.61
C VAL A 127 20.32 1.37 6.48
N ASP A 128 19.72 0.24 6.07
CA ASP A 128 19.80 -1.04 6.78
C ASP A 128 20.31 -2.14 5.84
N PRO A 129 21.62 -2.48 5.89
CA PRO A 129 22.20 -3.50 5.03
C PRO A 129 21.53 -4.87 5.13
N ARG A 130 20.95 -5.20 6.29
CA ARG A 130 20.26 -6.49 6.51
C ARG A 130 18.87 -6.51 5.88
N TYR A 131 18.28 -5.34 5.63
CA TYR A 131 16.96 -5.24 5.03
C TYR A 131 16.93 -5.80 3.62
N HIS A 132 17.92 -5.40 2.80
CA HIS A 132 18.05 -5.87 1.43
C HIS A 132 18.11 -7.39 1.34
N ASP A 133 18.83 -8.04 2.27
CA ASP A 133 18.97 -9.50 2.28
C ASP A 133 17.64 -10.21 2.55
N GLY A 134 16.79 -9.61 3.40
CA GLY A 134 15.47 -10.12 3.77
C GLY A 134 14.38 -9.94 2.70
N LEU A 135 14.61 -9.14 1.65
CA LEU A 135 13.63 -8.96 0.58
C LEU A 135 13.38 -10.26 -0.20
N SER A 136 12.12 -10.46 -0.61
CA SER A 136 11.72 -11.51 -1.55
C SER A 136 12.42 -11.33 -2.91
N GLN A 137 12.44 -12.37 -3.74
CA GLN A 137 13.04 -12.28 -5.08
C GLN A 137 12.29 -11.27 -5.97
N ALA A 138 10.97 -11.18 -5.85
CA ALA A 138 10.16 -10.17 -6.54
C ALA A 138 10.48 -8.75 -6.05
N SER A 139 10.60 -8.54 -4.74
CA SER A 139 10.97 -7.23 -4.17
C SER A 139 12.38 -6.79 -4.59
N LYS A 140 13.34 -7.72 -4.73
CA LYS A 140 14.70 -7.43 -5.23
C LYS A 140 14.69 -7.04 -6.71
N ARG A 141 13.92 -7.74 -7.56
CA ARG A 141 13.81 -7.40 -8.98
C ARG A 141 13.17 -6.02 -9.20
N SER A 142 12.07 -5.75 -8.50
CA SER A 142 11.39 -4.44 -8.59
C SER A 142 12.27 -3.30 -8.05
N LEU A 143 13.11 -3.54 -7.02
CA LEU A 143 14.05 -2.55 -6.53
C LEU A 143 15.01 -2.05 -7.63
N ASP A 144 15.52 -2.95 -8.48
CA ASP A 144 16.42 -2.58 -9.58
C ASP A 144 15.70 -1.73 -10.64
N LEU A 145 14.43 -2.05 -10.94
CA LEU A 145 13.59 -1.26 -11.87
C LEU A 145 13.25 0.13 -11.32
N GLN A 146 13.10 0.24 -10.00
CA GLN A 146 12.72 1.47 -9.30
C GLN A 146 13.93 2.38 -8.98
N GLY A 147 15.09 2.11 -9.57
CA GLY A 147 16.29 2.95 -9.42
C GLY A 147 17.22 2.56 -8.26
N GLY A 148 17.07 1.35 -7.71
CA GLY A 148 18.00 0.78 -6.73
C GLY A 148 17.96 1.46 -5.36
N LYS A 149 19.01 1.28 -4.56
CA LYS A 149 19.15 1.88 -3.23
C LYS A 149 19.27 3.40 -3.33
N PHE A 150 18.76 4.12 -2.34
CA PHE A 150 18.98 5.56 -2.25
C PHE A 150 20.45 5.96 -2.13
N THR A 151 20.82 7.10 -2.72
CA THR A 151 22.06 7.82 -2.42
C THR A 151 21.96 8.53 -1.06
N PRO A 152 23.09 8.99 -0.48
CA PRO A 152 23.06 9.79 0.75
C PRO A 152 22.19 11.05 0.65
N GLU A 153 22.12 11.69 -0.52
CA GLU A 153 21.29 12.86 -0.77
C GLU A 153 19.79 12.49 -0.81
N GLU A 154 19.43 11.37 -1.45
CA GLU A 154 18.05 10.87 -1.47
C GLU A 154 17.59 10.45 -0.05
N VAL A 155 18.47 9.84 0.74
CA VAL A 155 18.21 9.54 2.17
C VAL A 155 17.90 10.84 2.93
N ALA A 156 18.76 11.85 2.80
CA ALA A 156 18.58 13.13 3.50
C ALA A 156 17.32 13.89 3.04
N GLU A 157 16.90 13.74 1.78
CA GLU A 157 15.66 14.32 1.28
C GLU A 157 14.44 13.57 1.83
N PHE A 158 14.45 12.24 1.81
CA PHE A 158 13.36 11.41 2.33
C PHE A 158 13.09 11.67 3.82
N GLU A 159 14.15 11.85 4.61
CA GLU A 159 14.05 12.15 6.06
C GLU A 159 13.50 13.55 6.36
N LYS A 160 13.38 14.45 5.37
CA LYS A 160 12.68 15.74 5.55
C LYS A 160 11.17 15.58 5.64
N ASN A 161 10.62 14.46 5.15
CA ASN A 161 9.20 14.18 5.30
C ASN A 161 8.88 13.99 6.79
N PRO A 162 7.99 14.81 7.39
CA PRO A 162 7.62 14.67 8.80
C PRO A 162 6.96 13.31 9.11
N HIS A 163 6.49 12.58 8.10
CA HIS A 163 5.86 11.27 8.23
C HIS A 163 6.78 10.09 7.87
N HIS A 164 8.07 10.31 7.55
CA HIS A 164 8.96 9.26 7.04
C HIS A 164 9.03 8.01 7.95
N GLU A 165 8.99 8.18 9.28
CA GLU A 165 8.99 7.05 10.22
C GLU A 165 7.78 6.14 10.02
N THR A 166 6.59 6.72 9.82
CA THR A 166 5.36 5.97 9.54
C THR A 166 5.44 5.29 8.16
N VAL A 167 5.93 5.98 7.14
CA VAL A 167 6.14 5.38 5.81
C VAL A 167 7.06 4.15 5.92
N VAL A 168 8.15 4.26 6.68
CA VAL A 168 9.10 3.17 6.91
C VAL A 168 8.45 2.00 7.64
N LEU A 169 7.60 2.25 8.64
CA LEU A 169 6.85 1.19 9.32
C LEU A 169 5.89 0.47 8.36
N VAL A 170 5.11 1.22 7.57
CA VAL A 170 4.23 0.66 6.55
C VAL A 170 4.99 -0.23 5.58
N ARG A 171 6.16 0.22 5.12
CA ARG A 171 6.98 -0.59 4.22
C ARG A 171 7.47 -1.90 4.85
N ARG A 172 7.80 -1.89 6.14
CA ARG A 172 8.18 -3.12 6.86
C ARG A 172 7.02 -4.10 6.97
N TRP A 173 5.79 -3.59 7.13
CA TRP A 173 4.60 -4.43 7.16
C TRP A 173 4.22 -4.95 5.77
N ASP A 174 4.36 -4.17 4.69
CA ASP A 174 4.27 -4.63 3.29
C ASP A 174 5.20 -5.85 3.09
N ASP A 175 6.50 -5.71 3.32
CA ASP A 175 7.42 -6.81 3.02
C ASP A 175 7.18 -8.07 3.89
N GLY A 176 6.49 -7.94 5.04
CA GLY A 176 6.09 -9.05 5.91
C GLY A 176 4.74 -9.71 5.56
N ALA A 177 3.93 -9.10 4.70
CA ALA A 177 2.52 -9.45 4.47
C ALA A 177 2.28 -10.43 3.31
N LYS A 178 3.14 -11.44 3.18
CA LYS A 178 3.16 -12.38 2.03
C LYS A 178 3.16 -13.84 2.50
N ILE A 179 2.50 -14.09 3.63
CA ILE A 179 2.48 -15.40 4.28
C ILE A 179 1.31 -16.21 3.75
N LYS A 180 1.62 -17.25 2.96
CA LYS A 180 0.62 -18.18 2.45
C LYS A 180 -0.19 -18.81 3.59
N ASP A 181 -1.50 -18.93 3.38
CA ASP A 181 -2.47 -19.56 4.30
C ASP A 181 -2.54 -18.93 5.70
N LEU A 182 -2.00 -17.71 5.91
CA LEU A 182 -2.12 -16.98 7.17
C LEU A 182 -3.54 -16.42 7.34
N GLU A 183 -4.25 -16.89 8.37
CA GLU A 183 -5.55 -16.35 8.75
C GLU A 183 -5.39 -15.02 9.50
N VAL A 184 -6.01 -13.97 8.96
CA VAL A 184 -6.07 -12.63 9.54
C VAL A 184 -7.52 -12.12 9.54
N PRO A 185 -7.88 -11.15 10.38
CA PRO A 185 -9.20 -10.54 10.33
C PRO A 185 -9.52 -9.95 8.94
N GLY A 186 -10.77 -10.07 8.50
CA GLY A 186 -11.27 -9.47 7.25
C GLY A 186 -11.48 -7.95 7.34
N LEU A 187 -11.94 -7.34 6.25
CA LEU A 187 -12.14 -5.89 6.11
C LEU A 187 -13.05 -5.32 7.22
N GLU A 188 -14.10 -6.03 7.61
CA GLU A 188 -15.07 -5.60 8.63
C GLU A 188 -14.40 -5.32 9.97
N ALA A 189 -13.31 -6.05 10.29
CA ALA A 189 -12.56 -5.85 11.53
C ALA A 189 -11.77 -4.53 11.55
N TYR A 190 -11.63 -3.85 10.40
CA TYR A 190 -10.95 -2.57 10.25
C TYR A 190 -11.90 -1.40 9.99
N GLN A 191 -13.21 -1.65 9.97
CA GLN A 191 -14.20 -0.62 9.62
C GLN A 191 -14.11 0.61 10.52
N GLU A 192 -14.21 0.46 11.84
CA GLU A 192 -14.11 1.59 12.78
C GLU A 192 -12.75 2.30 12.69
N THR A 193 -11.66 1.55 12.49
CA THR A 193 -10.29 2.09 12.33
C THR A 193 -10.17 2.98 11.10
N VAL A 194 -10.70 2.54 9.96
CA VAL A 194 -10.62 3.33 8.72
C VAL A 194 -11.61 4.50 8.77
N GLU A 195 -12.81 4.30 9.33
CA GLU A 195 -13.82 5.36 9.49
C GLU A 195 -13.30 6.52 10.35
N SER A 196 -12.54 6.24 11.41
CA SER A 196 -11.96 7.27 12.28
C SER A 196 -10.94 8.17 11.55
N CYS A 197 -10.43 7.71 10.42
CA CYS A 197 -9.43 8.38 9.60
C CYS A 197 -10.02 9.09 8.38
N VAL A 198 -11.31 8.99 8.08
CA VAL A 198 -11.94 9.70 6.95
C VAL A 198 -12.16 11.17 7.32
N ARG A 199 -11.85 12.08 6.38
CA ARG A 199 -12.05 13.54 6.50
C ARG A 199 -13.51 13.98 6.37
#